data_AF-A0A1F2TGM1-F1
#
_entry.id   AF-A0A1F2TGM1-F1
#
_cell.length_a   1.000
_cell.length_b   1.000
_cell.length_c   1.000
_cell.angle_alpha   90.00
_cell.angle_beta   90.00
_cell.angle_gamma   90.00
#
_symmetry.space_group_name_H-M   'P 1'
#
loop_
_entity.id
_entity.type
_entity.pdbx_description
1 polymer ?
#
loop_
_entity_poly.entity_id
_entity_poly.type
_entity_poly.pdbx_seq_one_letter_code
_entity_poly.pdbx_strand_id
1 'polypeptide(L)'
;MKKRHILIVCSLVLTFPELAWTQQVVLSDVKARFSKNAADRVLVDKDAELIVDDTARHVIVKNDEHPLNISYDDIQRIVFDVSTHMRGGVMGQLVGGLAGAAISSKKVQDYWCYLEYKGPDGTMRSYMLEISKELSSKVIEKMQAVFGAKVTVAEFAENEAAIKKETLKDLQSKHDLKVDKRTHPMPELKPEKALVVIVCPPLAARNAGKGNQFKLHANDRVVAVNKMGTYSFAYLDPGDYLLVSQTENASGLRMNLEAGKDYYFLQDTFMGAWKARTALSRHTKELVMYELNGAHYADWKRK
;
A
#
# COMPACT_ATOMS: atom_id res chain seq x y z
N MET A 1 1.10 65.55 55.61
CA MET A 1 1.87 65.10 54.42
C MET A 1 2.10 63.60 54.48
N LYS A 2 2.16 62.96 53.31
CA LYS A 2 2.47 61.55 52.99
C LYS A 2 1.29 60.57 52.95
N LYS A 3 0.65 60.54 51.76
CA LYS A 3 -0.17 59.43 51.24
C LYS A 3 0.70 58.16 51.11
N ARG A 4 0.20 57.02 51.57
CA ARG A 4 0.76 55.70 51.23
C ARG A 4 -0.14 55.08 50.14
N HIS A 5 0.38 55.04 48.92
CA HIS A 5 -0.14 54.19 47.86
C HIS A 5 0.63 52.87 47.90
N ILE A 6 -0.04 51.78 48.24
CA ILE A 6 0.50 50.43 48.06
C ILE A 6 -0.03 49.96 46.71
N LEU A 7 0.89 49.83 45.75
CA LEU A 7 0.64 49.20 44.45
C LEU A 7 0.30 47.72 44.68
N ILE A 8 -0.86 47.28 44.19
CA ILE A 8 -1.15 45.86 43.96
C ILE A 8 -0.51 45.52 42.62
N VAL A 9 0.57 44.74 42.63
CA VAL A 9 1.15 44.14 41.43
C VAL A 9 0.34 42.87 41.13
N CYS A 10 -0.58 42.97 40.17
CA CYS A 10 -1.20 41.81 39.55
C CYS A 10 -0.17 41.13 38.63
N SER A 11 0.52 40.12 39.14
CA SER A 11 1.29 39.19 38.33
C SER A 11 0.33 38.30 37.52
N LEU A 12 -0.01 38.74 36.32
CA LEU A 12 -0.73 37.93 35.34
C LEU A 12 0.27 36.90 34.78
N VAL A 13 0.34 35.71 35.37
CA VAL A 13 1.07 34.57 34.79
C VAL A 13 0.24 34.06 33.62
N LEU A 14 0.57 34.51 32.41
CA LEU A 14 0.08 33.90 31.17
C LEU A 14 0.76 32.53 31.03
N THR A 15 0.11 31.47 31.51
CA THR A 15 0.45 30.11 31.14
C THR A 15 -0.02 29.89 29.70
N PHE A 16 0.85 30.17 28.73
CA PHE A 16 0.71 29.57 27.41
C PHE A 16 1.09 28.09 27.55
N PRO A 17 0.18 27.13 27.29
CA PRO A 17 0.61 25.78 27.02
C PRO A 17 1.27 25.81 25.64
N GLU A 18 2.57 26.10 25.58
CA GLU A 18 3.36 25.64 24.45
C GLU A 18 3.30 24.12 24.48
N LEU A 19 2.44 23.58 23.62
CA LEU A 19 2.64 22.24 23.07
C LEU A 19 4.04 22.26 22.45
N ALA A 20 5.03 21.85 23.23
CA ALA A 20 6.37 21.55 22.75
C ALA A 20 6.26 20.34 21.82
N TRP A 21 5.73 20.55 20.62
CA TRP A 21 5.94 19.62 19.54
C TRP A 21 7.42 19.63 19.25
N THR A 22 8.03 18.45 19.38
CA THR A 22 9.41 18.24 18.99
C THR A 22 9.60 18.77 17.57
N GLN A 23 10.48 19.77 17.41
CA GLN A 23 10.82 20.41 16.13
C GLN A 23 11.32 19.40 15.08
N GLN A 24 11.68 18.21 15.54
CA GLN A 24 12.06 17.08 14.71
C GLN A 24 11.36 15.82 15.23
N VAL A 25 10.74 15.06 14.32
CA VAL A 25 10.21 13.73 14.61
C VAL A 25 11.07 12.71 13.86
N VAL A 26 11.67 11.77 14.59
CA VAL A 26 12.46 10.66 14.05
C VAL A 26 11.73 9.34 14.30
N LEU A 27 11.66 8.50 13.28
CA LEU A 27 10.91 7.25 13.26
C LEU A 27 11.78 6.15 12.62
N SER A 28 12.21 5.17 13.42
CA SER A 28 13.18 4.15 12.98
C SER A 28 12.57 2.80 12.56
N ASP A 29 11.25 2.62 12.71
CA ASP A 29 10.52 1.42 12.30
C ASP A 29 9.69 1.70 11.04
N VAL A 30 10.41 2.11 9.99
CA VAL A 30 9.88 2.43 8.67
C VAL A 30 10.68 1.64 7.64
N LYS A 31 10.06 1.21 6.55
CA LYS A 31 10.77 0.64 5.40
C LYS A 31 10.59 1.51 4.17
N ALA A 32 11.68 1.74 3.46
CA ALA A 32 11.67 2.24 2.10
C ALA A 32 11.35 1.09 1.14
N ARG A 33 10.37 1.31 0.27
CA ARG A 33 10.00 0.36 -0.77
C ARG A 33 10.36 0.93 -2.14
N PHE A 34 11.16 0.21 -2.92
CA PHE A 34 11.65 0.68 -4.22
C PHE A 34 12.11 -0.47 -5.12
N SER A 35 12.21 -0.23 -6.43
CA SER A 35 12.74 -1.21 -7.38
C SER A 35 14.22 -1.47 -7.15
N LYS A 36 14.62 -2.75 -7.20
CA LYS A 36 16.01 -3.15 -6.94
C LYS A 36 17.04 -2.41 -7.81
N ASN A 37 16.73 -2.16 -9.07
CA ASN A 37 17.48 -1.26 -9.98
C ASN A 37 16.72 -1.08 -11.31
N ALA A 38 17.26 -0.26 -12.21
CA ALA A 38 16.66 0.01 -13.52
C ALA A 38 16.48 -1.23 -14.41
N ALA A 39 17.29 -2.28 -14.23
CA ALA A 39 17.19 -3.53 -15.00
C ALA A 39 16.26 -4.56 -14.34
N ASP A 40 16.07 -4.48 -13.03
CA ASP A 40 15.21 -5.36 -12.24
C ASP A 40 14.17 -4.54 -11.47
N ARG A 41 12.99 -4.42 -12.08
CA ARG A 41 11.86 -3.64 -11.56
C ARG A 41 11.32 -4.16 -10.23
N VAL A 42 11.62 -5.41 -9.85
CA VAL A 42 11.05 -6.04 -8.66
C VAL A 42 11.29 -5.18 -7.43
N LEU A 43 10.22 -4.89 -6.70
CA LEU A 43 10.28 -4.09 -5.49
C LEU A 43 10.91 -4.88 -4.34
N VAL A 44 11.71 -4.17 -3.56
CA VAL A 44 12.30 -4.62 -2.30
C VAL A 44 11.92 -3.65 -1.20
N ASP A 45 11.91 -4.15 0.04
CA ASP A 45 11.75 -3.34 1.24
C ASP A 45 13.09 -3.32 1.97
N LYS A 46 13.48 -2.14 2.45
CA LYS A 46 14.70 -1.92 3.21
C LYS A 46 14.41 -1.02 4.39
N ASP A 47 14.96 -1.37 5.54
CA ASP A 47 14.81 -0.57 6.76
C ASP A 47 15.29 0.86 6.52
N ALA A 48 14.58 1.82 7.11
CA ALA A 48 14.83 3.24 6.93
C ALA A 48 14.44 4.01 8.19
N GLU A 49 15.02 5.20 8.35
CA GLU A 49 14.53 6.19 9.29
C GLU A 49 13.78 7.28 8.54
N LEU A 50 12.54 7.57 8.95
CA LEU A 50 11.80 8.75 8.50
C LEU A 50 12.01 9.88 9.51
N ILE A 51 12.43 11.03 8.99
CA ILE A 51 12.65 12.25 9.76
C ILE A 51 11.81 13.36 9.15
N VAL A 52 10.96 13.97 9.98
CA VAL A 52 10.22 15.19 9.64
C VAL A 52 10.84 16.32 10.46
N ASP A 53 11.65 17.15 9.81
CA ASP A 53 12.44 18.22 10.44
C ASP A 53 11.81 19.59 10.13
N ASP A 54 11.13 20.18 11.11
CA ASP A 54 10.45 21.47 10.97
C ASP A 54 11.44 22.63 10.92
N THR A 55 12.61 22.48 11.55
CA THR A 55 13.65 23.52 11.61
C THR A 55 14.30 23.66 10.24
N ALA A 56 14.71 22.54 9.64
CA ALA A 56 15.24 22.53 8.28
C ALA A 56 14.14 22.67 7.23
N ARG A 57 12.88 22.38 7.57
CA ARG A 57 11.74 22.21 6.63
C ARG A 57 11.99 21.13 5.59
N HIS A 58 12.47 19.97 6.04
CA HIS A 58 12.75 18.83 5.16
C HIS A 58 12.11 17.54 5.67
N VAL A 59 11.70 16.70 4.72
CA VAL A 59 11.44 15.28 4.96
C VAL A 59 12.67 14.51 4.50
N ILE A 60 13.26 13.76 5.43
CA ILE A 60 14.47 12.98 5.19
C ILE A 60 14.15 11.51 5.42
N VAL A 61 14.50 10.67 4.45
CA VAL A 61 14.51 9.22 4.60
C VAL A 61 15.96 8.77 4.59
N LYS A 62 16.46 8.32 5.74
CA LYS A 62 17.77 7.67 5.81
C LYS A 62 17.61 6.22 5.42
N ASN A 63 18.17 5.84 4.29
CA ASN A 63 18.24 4.48 3.79
C ASN A 63 19.55 4.33 3.00
N ASP A 64 20.26 3.23 3.21
CA ASP A 64 21.59 3.04 2.62
C ASP A 64 21.57 2.90 1.09
N GLU A 65 20.45 2.42 0.54
CA GLU A 65 20.31 2.09 -0.89
C GLU A 65 19.50 3.13 -1.66
N HIS A 66 18.56 3.80 -1.00
CA HIS A 66 17.59 4.70 -1.62
C HIS A 66 17.26 5.89 -0.70
N PRO A 67 18.23 6.74 -0.31
CA PRO A 67 17.99 7.86 0.58
C PRO A 67 17.10 8.93 -0.08
N LEU A 68 16.41 9.73 0.74
CA LEU A 68 15.62 10.87 0.31
C LEU A 68 15.91 12.07 1.21
N ASN A 69 16.02 13.25 0.62
CA ASN A 69 16.04 14.52 1.36
C ASN A 69 15.31 15.56 0.50
N ILE A 70 14.11 15.95 0.93
CA ILE A 70 13.23 16.83 0.16
C ILE A 70 12.76 17.99 1.01
N SER A 71 12.74 19.19 0.42
CA SER A 71 12.15 20.37 1.06
C SER A 71 10.62 20.20 1.15
N TYR A 72 10.03 20.78 2.19
CA TYR A 72 8.56 20.83 2.34
C TYR A 72 7.86 21.49 1.16
N ASP A 73 8.53 22.45 0.52
CA ASP A 73 7.97 23.21 -0.60
C ASP A 73 7.90 22.37 -1.88
N ASP A 74 8.76 21.35 -2.01
CA ASP A 74 8.79 20.44 -3.15
C ASP A 74 7.78 19.30 -3.04
N ILE A 75 7.27 19.01 -1.83
CA ILE A 75 6.22 18.01 -1.62
C ILE A 75 4.93 18.53 -2.24
N GLN A 76 4.40 17.79 -3.21
CA GLN A 76 3.15 18.12 -3.88
C GLN A 76 1.96 17.41 -3.25
N ARG A 77 2.16 16.15 -2.85
CA ARG A 77 1.07 15.30 -2.33
C ARG A 77 1.60 14.19 -1.45
N ILE A 78 0.84 13.85 -0.42
CA ILE A 78 1.09 12.72 0.48
C ILE A 78 -0.19 11.90 0.56
N VAL A 79 -0.10 10.59 0.31
CA VAL A 79 -1.25 9.69 0.41
C VAL A 79 -0.91 8.58 1.41
N PHE A 80 -1.71 8.49 2.46
CA PHE A 80 -1.71 7.35 3.36
C PHE A 80 -2.78 6.35 2.95
N ASP A 81 -2.42 5.10 2.77
CA ASP A 81 -3.35 4.00 2.54
C ASP A 81 -3.45 3.17 3.83
N VAL A 82 -4.58 3.31 4.53
CA VAL A 82 -4.85 2.66 5.81
C VAL A 82 -5.68 1.42 5.54
N SER A 83 -5.03 0.38 5.07
CA SER A 83 -5.69 -0.88 4.75
C SER A 83 -4.99 -2.03 5.45
N THR A 84 -5.80 -2.93 5.97
CA THR A 84 -5.29 -4.15 6.59
C THR A 84 -4.98 -5.15 5.49
N HIS A 85 -3.71 -5.44 5.27
CA HIS A 85 -3.29 -6.33 4.19
C HIS A 85 -2.46 -7.50 4.76
N MET A 86 -2.50 -8.64 4.08
CA MET A 86 -1.86 -9.87 4.55
C MET A 86 -0.49 -10.02 3.91
N ARG A 87 0.55 -9.40 4.48
CA ARG A 87 1.93 -9.56 3.98
C ARG A 87 2.74 -10.49 4.89
N GLY A 88 3.21 -11.61 4.33
CA GLY A 88 4.13 -12.50 5.03
C GLY A 88 5.54 -11.89 5.08
N GLY A 89 5.84 -11.11 6.11
CA GLY A 89 7.17 -10.50 6.34
C GLY A 89 8.12 -11.37 7.18
N VAL A 90 9.43 -11.14 6.97
CA VAL A 90 10.71 -11.63 7.55
C VAL A 90 10.70 -12.70 8.68
N MET A 91 9.79 -12.66 9.66
CA MET A 91 9.64 -13.80 10.59
C MET A 91 9.21 -15.10 9.87
N GLY A 92 8.59 -14.99 8.69
CA GLY A 92 8.33 -16.13 7.82
C GLY A 92 9.54 -16.67 7.05
N GLN A 93 10.68 -15.97 7.04
CA GLN A 93 11.92 -16.39 6.38
C GLN A 93 12.99 -16.89 7.35
N LEU A 94 12.97 -16.48 8.62
CA LEU A 94 13.94 -16.95 9.64
C LEU A 94 13.60 -18.31 10.24
N VAL A 95 12.34 -18.75 10.17
CA VAL A 95 11.91 -20.07 10.67
C VAL A 95 11.96 -21.11 9.53
N GLY A 96 13.13 -21.26 8.92
CA GLY A 96 13.50 -22.39 8.06
C GLY A 96 13.86 -23.64 8.88
N GLY A 97 13.19 -23.83 10.02
CA GLY A 97 13.32 -24.97 10.91
C GLY A 97 11.92 -25.40 11.34
N LEU A 98 11.79 -26.64 11.78
CA LEU A 98 10.53 -27.39 12.04
C LEU A 98 9.44 -26.70 12.91
N ALA A 99 9.67 -25.47 13.39
CA ALA A 99 8.70 -24.60 14.04
C ALA A 99 7.92 -23.65 13.08
N GLY A 100 8.10 -23.77 11.75
CA GLY A 100 7.47 -22.92 10.73
C GLY A 100 5.98 -23.18 10.43
N ALA A 101 5.31 -24.05 11.20
CA ALA A 101 3.92 -24.45 10.97
C ALA A 101 2.87 -23.49 11.56
N ALA A 102 3.29 -22.44 12.26
CA ALA A 102 2.40 -21.49 12.92
C ALA A 102 2.67 -20.02 12.51
N ILE A 103 2.80 -19.75 11.21
CA ILE A 103 2.61 -18.38 10.73
C ILE A 103 1.10 -18.15 10.70
N SER A 104 0.57 -17.75 11.86
CA SER A 104 -0.81 -17.34 12.00
C SER A 104 -1.10 -16.26 10.95
N SER A 105 -2.29 -16.33 10.36
CA SER A 105 -2.96 -15.30 9.60
C SER A 105 -3.18 -14.02 10.42
N LYS A 106 -2.11 -13.42 10.95
CA LYS A 106 -2.17 -12.16 11.65
C LYS A 106 -2.30 -11.10 10.56
N LYS A 107 -3.48 -10.49 10.50
CA LYS A 107 -3.72 -9.25 9.77
C LYS A 107 -2.61 -8.27 10.16
N VAL A 108 -1.68 -8.00 9.25
CA VAL A 108 -0.69 -6.96 9.43
C VAL A 108 -1.38 -5.66 9.02
N GLN A 109 -1.27 -4.64 9.85
CA GLN A 109 -1.76 -3.32 9.51
C GLN A 109 -0.53 -2.50 9.19
N ASP A 110 0.04 -2.72 8.02
CA ASP A 110 1.06 -1.81 7.51
C ASP A 110 0.35 -0.61 6.91
N TYR A 111 0.93 0.57 7.11
CA TYR A 111 0.39 1.83 6.63
C TYR A 111 1.30 2.33 5.54
N TRP A 112 0.80 2.39 4.32
CA TRP A 112 1.57 2.88 3.19
C TRP A 112 1.56 4.40 3.19
N CYS A 113 2.73 5.02 3.02
CA CYS A 113 2.86 6.44 2.80
C CYS A 113 3.53 6.68 1.45
N TYR A 114 2.73 7.16 0.51
CA TYR A 114 3.17 7.60 -0.80
C TYR A 114 3.46 9.09 -0.76
N LEU A 115 4.68 9.46 -1.14
CA LEU A 115 5.12 10.84 -1.31
C LEU A 115 5.23 11.15 -2.79
N GLU A 116 4.63 12.25 -3.24
CA GLU A 116 4.80 12.82 -4.56
C GLU A 116 5.49 14.17 -4.43
N TYR A 117 6.61 14.34 -5.12
CA TYR A 117 7.46 15.53 -4.94
C TYR A 117 8.10 15.95 -6.26
N LYS A 118 8.45 17.23 -6.33
CA LYS A 118 9.19 17.81 -7.45
C LYS A 118 10.68 17.53 -7.26
N GLY A 119 11.31 16.87 -8.23
CA GLY A 119 12.75 16.64 -8.25
C GLY A 119 13.54 17.92 -8.58
N PRO A 120 14.87 17.90 -8.39
CA PRO A 120 15.74 19.06 -8.71
C PRO A 120 15.68 19.50 -10.18
N ASP A 121 15.39 18.55 -11.08
CA ASP A 121 15.19 18.76 -12.52
C ASP A 121 13.77 19.22 -12.86
N GLY A 122 12.92 19.44 -11.87
CA GLY A 122 11.52 19.80 -12.01
C GLY A 122 10.59 18.64 -12.38
N THR A 123 11.11 17.42 -12.53
CA THR A 123 10.29 16.24 -12.82
C THR A 123 9.52 15.78 -11.59
N MET A 124 8.29 15.29 -11.78
CA MET A 124 7.54 14.68 -10.69
C MET A 124 8.09 13.30 -10.37
N ARG A 125 8.38 13.05 -9.10
CA ARG A 125 8.93 11.81 -8.58
C ARG A 125 8.05 11.31 -7.44
N SER A 126 8.20 10.02 -7.12
CA SER A 126 7.49 9.42 -6.01
C SER A 126 8.39 8.57 -5.12
N TYR A 127 7.95 8.39 -3.88
CA TYR A 127 8.63 7.57 -2.88
C TYR A 127 7.58 6.81 -2.06
N MET A 128 7.81 5.52 -1.80
CA MET A 128 6.90 4.69 -1.02
C MET A 128 7.55 4.25 0.28
N LEU A 129 6.82 4.44 1.37
CA LEU A 129 7.20 4.00 2.72
C LEU A 129 6.15 3.02 3.24
N GLU A 130 6.62 1.97 3.90
CA GLU A 130 5.82 1.09 4.77
C GLU A 130 6.05 1.54 6.21
N ILE A 131 4.98 1.92 6.92
CA ILE A 131 5.02 2.41 8.30
C ILE A 131 4.29 1.40 9.17
N SER A 132 4.90 1.02 10.30
CA SER A 132 4.25 0.10 11.24
C SER A 132 2.99 0.71 11.86
N LYS A 133 2.06 -0.16 12.25
CA LYS A 133 0.81 0.23 12.92
C LYS A 133 1.05 1.11 14.14
N GLU A 134 2.09 0.78 14.90
CA GLU A 134 2.43 1.42 16.16
C GLU A 134 2.84 2.89 15.96
N LEU A 135 3.39 3.22 14.79
CA LEU A 135 3.84 4.57 14.46
C LEU A 135 2.83 5.36 13.62
N SER A 136 1.96 4.69 12.88
CA SER A 136 1.19 5.30 11.79
C SER A 136 0.36 6.51 12.20
N SER A 137 -0.37 6.46 13.32
CA SER A 137 -1.18 7.60 13.78
C SER A 137 -0.31 8.83 14.04
N LYS A 138 0.86 8.63 14.69
CA LYS A 138 1.81 9.71 14.96
C LYS A 138 2.38 10.30 13.65
N VAL A 139 2.68 9.46 12.66
CA VAL A 139 3.19 9.94 11.37
C VAL A 139 2.11 10.71 10.61
N ILE A 140 0.89 10.18 10.57
CA ILE A 140 -0.25 10.81 9.89
C ILE A 140 -0.53 12.18 10.51
N GLU A 141 -0.67 12.25 11.84
CA GLU A 141 -0.91 13.51 12.56
C GLU A 141 0.21 14.53 12.27
N LYS A 142 1.47 14.08 12.33
CA LYS A 142 2.62 14.95 12.04
C LYS A 142 2.59 15.47 10.60
N MET A 143 2.36 14.59 9.62
CA MET A 143 2.30 14.98 8.21
C MET A 143 1.10 15.91 7.94
N GLN A 144 -0.07 15.62 8.50
CA GLN A 144 -1.25 16.47 8.36
C GLN A 144 -1.01 17.87 8.92
N ALA A 145 -0.29 17.98 10.04
CA ALA A 145 -0.02 19.27 10.64
C ALA A 145 0.99 20.11 9.85
N VAL A 146 1.98 19.46 9.23
CA VAL A 146 3.01 20.14 8.44
C VAL A 146 2.48 20.49 7.04
N PHE A 147 1.77 19.56 6.40
CA PHE A 147 1.42 19.63 4.97
C PHE A 147 -0.06 19.92 4.70
N GLY A 148 -0.91 19.88 5.72
CA GLY A 148 -2.33 20.24 5.65
C GLY A 148 -3.05 19.50 4.51
N ALA A 149 -3.65 20.29 3.62
CA ALA A 149 -4.45 19.80 2.49
C ALA A 149 -3.68 18.93 1.48
N LYS A 150 -2.34 18.90 1.53
CA LYS A 150 -1.55 17.99 0.68
C LYS A 150 -1.62 16.53 1.15
N VAL A 151 -2.10 16.27 2.37
CA VAL A 151 -2.21 14.92 2.94
C VAL A 151 -3.62 14.38 2.74
N THR A 152 -3.70 13.19 2.13
CA THR A 152 -4.92 12.40 2.05
C THR A 152 -4.72 11.12 2.83
N VAL A 153 -5.69 10.75 3.67
CA VAL A 153 -5.75 9.45 4.33
C VAL A 153 -6.90 8.69 3.70
N ALA A 154 -6.58 7.65 2.93
CA ALA A 154 -7.56 6.85 2.23
C ALA A 154 -8.09 5.74 3.14
N GLU A 155 -9.40 5.70 3.25
CA GLU A 155 -10.16 4.62 3.89
C GLU A 155 -11.18 4.08 2.91
N PHE A 156 -11.31 2.76 2.89
CA PHE A 156 -12.22 2.05 2.00
C PHE A 156 -13.30 1.38 2.86
N ALA A 157 -14.57 1.68 2.54
CA ALA A 157 -15.72 1.23 3.33
C ALA A 157 -16.12 -0.22 3.02
N GLU A 158 -15.53 -0.84 1.99
CA GLU A 158 -15.85 -2.19 1.56
C GLU A 158 -15.48 -3.21 2.63
N ASN A 159 -16.49 -3.94 3.10
CA ASN A 159 -16.31 -5.02 4.03
C ASN A 159 -16.01 -6.33 3.29
N GLU A 160 -15.16 -7.15 3.90
CA GLU A 160 -14.90 -8.51 3.43
C GLU A 160 -16.22 -9.30 3.37
N ALA A 161 -16.52 -9.85 2.20
CA ALA A 161 -17.68 -10.70 2.01
C ALA A 161 -17.36 -12.13 2.47
N ALA A 162 -18.28 -12.72 3.25
CA ALA A 162 -18.21 -14.14 3.57
C ALA A 162 -18.42 -14.96 2.29
N ILE A 163 -17.38 -15.65 1.81
CA ILE A 163 -17.40 -16.39 0.55
C ILE A 163 -17.05 -17.85 0.81
N LYS A 164 -17.94 -18.75 0.40
CA LYS A 164 -17.65 -20.17 0.28
C LYS A 164 -17.04 -20.42 -1.09
N LYS A 165 -15.79 -20.83 -1.16
CA LYS A 165 -15.07 -21.01 -2.44
C LYS A 165 -15.82 -21.93 -3.40
N GLU A 166 -16.52 -22.93 -2.86
CA GLU A 166 -17.26 -23.96 -3.58
C GLU A 166 -18.46 -23.39 -4.33
N THR A 167 -18.93 -22.17 -4.01
CA THR A 167 -20.04 -21.52 -4.71
C THR A 167 -19.59 -20.79 -5.97
N LEU A 168 -18.29 -20.65 -6.22
CA LEU A 168 -17.76 -19.99 -7.41
C LEU A 168 -17.93 -20.90 -8.63
N LYS A 169 -18.77 -20.52 -9.60
CA LYS A 169 -19.07 -21.36 -10.77
C LYS A 169 -17.82 -21.69 -11.60
N ASP A 170 -16.96 -20.70 -11.82
CA ASP A 170 -15.71 -20.87 -12.56
C ASP A 170 -14.55 -21.40 -11.69
N LEU A 171 -14.80 -21.99 -10.52
CA LEU A 171 -13.74 -22.50 -9.63
C LEU A 171 -12.77 -23.46 -10.36
N GLN A 172 -13.32 -24.40 -11.13
CA GLN A 172 -12.58 -25.46 -11.80
C GLN A 172 -12.04 -25.09 -13.19
N SER A 173 -12.28 -23.84 -13.63
CA SER A 173 -11.75 -23.33 -14.90
C SER A 173 -10.23 -23.46 -14.96
N LYS A 174 -9.70 -23.86 -16.12
CA LYS A 174 -8.25 -23.96 -16.34
C LYS A 174 -7.76 -22.77 -17.15
N HIS A 175 -6.59 -22.27 -16.79
CA HIS A 175 -5.99 -21.10 -17.43
C HIS A 175 -4.50 -21.34 -17.66
N ASP A 176 -4.02 -20.92 -18.83
CA ASP A 176 -2.59 -20.69 -19.04
C ASP A 176 -2.23 -19.29 -18.56
N LEU A 177 -1.03 -19.17 -17.98
CA LEU A 177 -0.46 -17.89 -17.60
C LEU A 177 1.03 -17.90 -17.91
N LYS A 178 1.44 -16.95 -18.75
CA LYS A 178 2.83 -16.63 -19.05
C LYS A 178 3.18 -15.31 -18.37
N VAL A 179 4.31 -15.31 -17.68
CA VAL A 179 4.84 -14.09 -17.07
C VAL A 179 5.60 -13.33 -18.15
N ASP A 180 5.05 -12.21 -18.62
CA ASP A 180 5.70 -11.35 -19.58
C ASP A 180 6.66 -10.38 -18.87
N LYS A 181 7.95 -10.55 -19.15
CA LYS A 181 9.03 -9.71 -18.62
C LYS A 181 9.47 -8.61 -19.58
N ARG A 182 8.97 -8.64 -20.81
CA ARG A 182 9.37 -7.73 -21.89
C ARG A 182 8.38 -6.59 -22.01
N THR A 183 7.09 -6.91 -22.07
CA THR A 183 6.03 -5.90 -22.14
C THR A 183 5.62 -5.46 -20.74
N HIS A 184 5.05 -4.27 -20.68
CA HIS A 184 4.52 -3.72 -19.45
C HIS A 184 3.31 -2.81 -19.78
N PRO A 185 2.22 -3.41 -20.27
CA PRO A 185 1.03 -2.66 -20.68
C PRO A 185 0.42 -1.92 -19.49
N MET A 186 0.25 -0.61 -19.65
CA MET A 186 -0.46 0.19 -18.67
C MET A 186 -1.96 0.17 -18.96
N PRO A 187 -2.82 0.00 -17.94
CA PRO A 187 -4.26 0.08 -18.15
C PRO A 187 -4.68 1.52 -18.45
N GLU A 188 -5.65 1.69 -19.34
CA GLU A 188 -6.19 2.98 -19.73
C GLU A 188 -7.68 3.02 -19.42
N LEU A 189 -8.21 4.18 -19.03
CA LEU A 189 -9.65 4.31 -18.78
C LEU A 189 -10.45 4.19 -20.08
N LYS A 190 -11.60 3.52 -19.97
CA LYS A 190 -12.60 3.45 -21.04
C LYS A 190 -13.90 4.07 -20.55
N PRO A 191 -14.47 5.07 -21.25
CA PRO A 191 -15.67 5.77 -20.79
C PRO A 191 -16.86 4.86 -20.46
N GLU A 192 -16.99 3.74 -21.17
CA GLU A 192 -18.12 2.81 -21.09
C GLU A 192 -17.88 1.58 -20.18
N LYS A 193 -16.69 1.45 -19.59
CA LYS A 193 -16.32 0.31 -18.73
C LYS A 193 -15.78 0.78 -17.39
N ALA A 194 -15.92 -0.08 -16.39
CA ALA A 194 -15.12 0.02 -15.18
C ALA A 194 -13.77 -0.67 -15.40
N LEU A 195 -12.68 -0.01 -15.03
CA LEU A 195 -11.34 -0.59 -15.03
C LEU A 195 -11.04 -1.18 -13.65
N VAL A 196 -10.69 -2.47 -13.61
CA VAL A 196 -10.19 -3.15 -12.40
C VAL A 196 -8.73 -3.49 -12.61
N VAL A 197 -7.85 -2.95 -11.77
CA VAL A 197 -6.41 -3.23 -11.74
C VAL A 197 -6.10 -4.08 -10.52
N ILE A 198 -5.46 -5.23 -10.74
CA ILE A 198 -5.16 -6.21 -9.69
C ILE A 198 -3.69 -6.60 -9.74
N VAL A 199 -2.95 -6.27 -8.69
CA VAL A 199 -1.55 -6.67 -8.52
C VAL A 199 -1.48 -7.76 -7.47
N CYS A 200 -0.63 -8.76 -7.67
CA CYS A 200 -0.35 -9.80 -6.69
C CYS A 200 1.09 -9.63 -6.18
N PRO A 201 1.33 -8.82 -5.13
CA PRO A 201 2.67 -8.59 -4.61
C PRO A 201 3.34 -9.92 -4.19
N PRO A 202 4.66 -10.08 -4.40
CA PRO A 202 5.34 -11.29 -3.99
C PRO A 202 5.69 -11.25 -2.50
N LEU A 203 5.61 -12.40 -1.82
CA LEU A 203 6.10 -12.55 -0.43
C LEU A 203 7.58 -12.19 -0.27
N ALA A 204 8.37 -12.44 -1.31
CA ALA A 204 9.76 -12.04 -1.42
C ALA A 204 10.11 -11.85 -2.89
N ALA A 205 10.99 -10.90 -3.21
CA ALA A 205 11.41 -10.61 -4.59
C ALA A 205 11.75 -11.87 -5.42
N ARG A 206 12.44 -12.85 -4.81
CA ARG A 206 12.83 -14.13 -5.45
C ARG A 206 11.65 -15.03 -5.90
N ASN A 207 10.44 -14.75 -5.41
CA ASN A 207 9.22 -15.49 -5.72
C ASN A 207 8.44 -14.89 -6.90
N ALA A 208 8.85 -13.75 -7.45
CA ALA A 208 8.17 -13.12 -8.58
C ALA A 208 8.07 -14.09 -9.78
N GLY A 209 6.85 -14.23 -10.31
CA GLY A 209 6.46 -15.12 -11.41
C GLY A 209 6.35 -16.61 -11.05
N LYS A 210 6.54 -17.00 -9.79
CA LYS A 210 6.55 -18.40 -9.34
C LYS A 210 5.28 -18.76 -8.55
N GLY A 211 5.08 -20.07 -8.34
CA GLY A 211 4.03 -20.61 -7.47
C GLY A 211 2.65 -20.74 -8.14
N ASN A 212 1.63 -20.78 -7.27
CA ASN A 212 0.23 -20.99 -7.65
C ASN A 212 -0.33 -19.82 -8.46
N GLN A 213 -1.39 -20.12 -9.23
CA GLN A 213 -2.25 -19.07 -9.78
C GLN A 213 -3.21 -18.55 -8.70
N PHE A 214 -3.42 -17.25 -8.73
CA PHE A 214 -4.40 -16.53 -7.94
C PHE A 214 -5.37 -15.89 -8.93
N LYS A 215 -6.63 -16.31 -8.90
CA LYS A 215 -7.64 -15.87 -9.86
C LYS A 215 -8.49 -14.78 -9.24
N LEU A 216 -8.81 -13.74 -10.01
CA LEU A 216 -9.85 -12.78 -9.66
C LEU A 216 -11.13 -13.19 -10.39
N HIS A 217 -12.17 -13.46 -9.62
CA HIS A 217 -13.53 -13.62 -10.13
C HIS A 217 -14.26 -12.30 -10.03
N ALA A 218 -15.05 -11.97 -11.04
CA ALA A 218 -16.08 -10.94 -10.98
C ALA A 218 -17.43 -11.65 -11.15
N ASN A 219 -18.20 -11.70 -10.06
CA ASN A 219 -19.34 -12.60 -9.91
C ASN A 219 -18.91 -14.06 -10.20
N ASP A 220 -19.48 -14.67 -11.24
CA ASP A 220 -19.29 -16.08 -11.57
C ASP A 220 -18.15 -16.36 -12.56
N ARG A 221 -17.42 -15.33 -13.01
CA ARG A 221 -16.42 -15.44 -14.08
C ARG A 221 -15.04 -15.02 -13.63
N VAL A 222 -14.02 -15.78 -14.05
CA VAL A 222 -12.63 -15.36 -13.91
C VAL A 222 -12.33 -14.24 -14.90
N VAL A 223 -11.86 -13.10 -14.39
CA VAL A 223 -11.56 -11.88 -15.17
C VAL A 223 -10.09 -11.47 -15.11
N ALA A 224 -9.31 -12.07 -14.21
CA ALA A 224 -7.86 -11.93 -14.19
C ALA A 224 -7.22 -13.16 -13.54
N VAL A 225 -5.98 -13.46 -13.94
CA VAL A 225 -5.18 -14.53 -13.34
C VAL A 225 -3.77 -14.00 -13.10
N ASN A 226 -3.31 -14.10 -11.86
CA ASN A 226 -1.98 -13.66 -11.45
C ASN A 226 -1.17 -14.81 -10.84
N LYS A 227 0.14 -14.62 -10.79
CA LYS A 227 1.08 -15.25 -9.85
C LYS A 227 1.67 -14.18 -8.92
N MET A 228 2.38 -14.59 -7.87
CA MET A 228 3.17 -13.67 -7.06
C MET A 228 4.10 -12.81 -7.94
N GLY A 229 4.20 -11.51 -7.67
CA GLY A 229 4.99 -10.55 -8.44
C GLY A 229 4.46 -10.27 -9.85
N THR A 230 3.17 -10.49 -10.08
CA THR A 230 2.53 -10.17 -11.37
C THR A 230 1.28 -9.33 -11.20
N TYR A 231 0.85 -8.70 -12.28
CA TYR A 231 -0.39 -7.95 -12.34
C TYR A 231 -1.19 -8.30 -13.59
N SER A 232 -2.48 -8.00 -13.50
CA SER A 232 -3.46 -8.06 -14.58
C SER A 232 -4.44 -6.90 -14.43
N PHE A 233 -5.21 -6.62 -15.47
CA PHE A 233 -6.34 -5.70 -15.38
C PHE A 233 -7.49 -6.20 -16.25
N ALA A 234 -8.71 -5.78 -15.92
CA ALA A 234 -9.93 -6.16 -16.60
C ALA A 234 -10.83 -4.94 -16.85
N TYR A 235 -11.57 -4.99 -17.95
CA TYR A 235 -12.62 -4.03 -18.27
C TYR A 235 -13.98 -4.69 -18.07
N LEU A 236 -14.73 -4.23 -17.06
CA LEU A 236 -16.02 -4.78 -16.69
C LEU A 236 -17.14 -3.81 -17.09
N ASP A 237 -18.33 -4.35 -17.35
CA ASP A 237 -19.52 -3.51 -17.46
C ASP A 237 -19.79 -2.83 -16.12
N PRO A 238 -20.40 -1.64 -16.10
CA PRO A 238 -20.87 -1.03 -14.85
C PRO A 238 -21.96 -1.88 -14.19
N GLY A 239 -21.99 -1.92 -12.86
CA GLY A 239 -22.99 -2.64 -12.09
C GLY A 239 -22.46 -3.22 -10.78
N ASP A 240 -23.28 -4.05 -10.13
CA ASP A 240 -22.92 -4.69 -8.87
C ASP A 240 -22.09 -5.96 -9.08
N TYR A 241 -20.97 -6.03 -8.38
CA TYR A 241 -20.05 -7.16 -8.44
C TYR A 241 -19.70 -7.68 -7.05
N LEU A 242 -19.65 -9.01 -6.96
CA LEU A 242 -18.83 -9.72 -5.99
C LEU A 242 -17.47 -9.99 -6.63
N LEU A 243 -16.44 -9.25 -6.22
CA LEU A 243 -15.07 -9.52 -6.62
C LEU A 243 -14.44 -10.51 -5.65
N VAL A 244 -13.83 -11.58 -6.16
CA VAL A 244 -13.26 -12.65 -5.32
C VAL A 244 -11.87 -13.04 -5.79
N SER A 245 -10.88 -12.86 -4.91
CA SER A 245 -9.60 -13.54 -5.06
C SER A 245 -9.73 -15.00 -4.64
N GLN A 246 -9.28 -15.90 -5.51
CA GLN A 246 -9.40 -17.35 -5.34
C GLN A 246 -8.05 -18.05 -5.53
N THR A 247 -7.73 -18.89 -4.56
CA THR A 247 -6.67 -19.92 -4.63
C THR A 247 -7.13 -21.12 -3.79
N GLU A 248 -6.36 -21.56 -2.79
CA GLU A 248 -6.79 -22.55 -1.80
C GLU A 248 -7.97 -22.08 -0.94
N ASN A 249 -8.04 -20.79 -0.63
CA ASN A 249 -9.21 -20.14 -0.05
C ASN A 249 -9.85 -19.15 -1.05
N ALA A 250 -10.92 -18.50 -0.62
CA ALA A 250 -11.51 -17.35 -1.29
C ALA A 250 -11.58 -16.16 -0.31
N SER A 251 -11.37 -14.95 -0.82
CA SER A 251 -11.55 -13.68 -0.10
C SER A 251 -12.04 -12.66 -1.12
N GLY A 252 -12.96 -11.80 -0.73
CA GLY A 252 -13.62 -10.93 -1.69
C GLY A 252 -14.46 -9.83 -1.09
N LEU A 253 -14.95 -8.96 -1.96
CA LEU A 253 -15.58 -7.69 -1.63
C LEU A 253 -16.82 -7.53 -2.51
N ARG A 254 -17.87 -6.92 -1.95
CA ARG A 254 -19.02 -6.47 -2.74
C ARG A 254 -18.84 -4.99 -3.06
N MET A 255 -19.06 -4.63 -4.30
CA MET A 255 -18.95 -3.24 -4.74
C MET A 255 -19.79 -2.96 -5.98
N ASN A 256 -20.16 -1.70 -6.14
CA ASN A 256 -20.72 -1.18 -7.37
C ASN A 256 -19.57 -0.59 -8.22
N LEU A 257 -19.49 -1.03 -9.47
CA LEU A 257 -18.53 -0.55 -10.45
C LEU A 257 -19.20 0.42 -11.41
N GLU A 258 -18.59 1.58 -11.61
CA GLU A 258 -19.12 2.66 -12.44
C GLU A 258 -18.36 2.79 -13.76
N ALA A 259 -19.06 3.26 -14.80
CA ALA A 259 -18.47 3.54 -16.11
C ALA A 259 -17.41 4.65 -16.02
N GLY A 260 -16.28 4.48 -16.69
CA GLY A 260 -15.21 5.48 -16.72
C GLY A 260 -14.44 5.63 -15.41
N LYS A 261 -14.66 4.74 -14.43
CA LYS A 261 -13.92 4.71 -13.16
C LYS A 261 -12.88 3.59 -13.13
N ASP A 262 -11.82 3.79 -12.35
CA ASP A 262 -10.79 2.82 -12.04
C ASP A 262 -10.86 2.37 -10.58
N TYR A 263 -10.56 1.09 -10.36
CA TYR A 263 -10.58 0.44 -9.07
C TYR A 263 -9.32 -0.41 -8.91
N TYR A 264 -8.67 -0.27 -7.76
CA TYR A 264 -7.30 -0.73 -7.54
C TYR A 264 -7.26 -1.72 -6.38
N PHE A 265 -6.64 -2.87 -6.62
CA PHE A 265 -6.64 -3.97 -5.66
C PHE A 265 -5.27 -4.61 -5.52
N LEU A 266 -5.00 -5.07 -4.31
CA LEU A 266 -3.93 -6.02 -4.04
C LEU A 266 -4.53 -7.40 -3.80
N GLN A 267 -3.89 -8.38 -4.42
CA GLN A 267 -4.12 -9.80 -4.25
C GLN A 267 -3.02 -10.36 -3.36
N ASP A 268 -3.14 -10.08 -2.08
CA ASP A 268 -2.17 -10.51 -1.10
C ASP A 268 -2.08 -12.02 -1.06
N THR A 269 -0.89 -12.48 -0.69
CA THR A 269 -0.59 -13.90 -0.55
C THR A 269 0.04 -14.14 0.81
N PHE A 270 -0.35 -15.24 1.44
CA PHE A 270 0.21 -15.67 2.71
C PHE A 270 0.25 -17.19 2.76
N MET A 271 1.15 -17.73 3.58
CA MET A 271 1.31 -19.18 3.68
C MET A 271 0.20 -19.76 4.57
N GLY A 272 -0.57 -20.71 4.04
CA GLY A 272 -1.39 -21.61 4.86
C GLY A 272 -0.58 -22.82 5.33
N ALA A 273 -1.21 -23.78 6.02
CA ALA A 273 -0.52 -24.96 6.54
C ALA A 273 0.31 -25.74 5.50
N TRP A 274 -0.12 -25.74 4.23
CA TRP A 274 0.54 -26.51 3.15
C TRP A 274 0.68 -25.77 1.83
N LYS A 275 -0.09 -24.70 1.63
CA LYS A 275 -0.21 -24.01 0.35
C LYS A 275 -0.55 -22.54 0.55
N ALA A 276 -0.20 -21.73 -0.44
CA ALA A 276 -0.51 -20.30 -0.44
C ALA A 276 -2.03 -20.05 -0.42
N ARG A 277 -2.43 -19.07 0.38
CA ARG A 277 -3.76 -18.50 0.50
C ARG A 277 -3.73 -17.06 0.00
N THR A 278 -4.91 -16.44 -0.15
CA THR A 278 -5.05 -15.08 -0.66
C THR A 278 -6.06 -14.26 0.13
N ALA A 279 -5.82 -12.95 0.20
CA ALA A 279 -6.77 -11.94 0.61
C ALA A 279 -6.94 -10.92 -0.53
N LEU A 280 -8.15 -10.40 -0.70
CA LEU A 280 -8.42 -9.30 -1.63
C LEU A 280 -8.67 -8.03 -0.83
N SER A 281 -7.94 -6.97 -1.16
CA SER A 281 -8.09 -5.65 -0.52
C SER A 281 -8.13 -4.55 -1.58
N ARG A 282 -9.00 -3.57 -1.37
CA ARG A 282 -9.05 -2.34 -2.16
C ARG A 282 -8.01 -1.37 -1.62
N HIS A 283 -7.36 -0.66 -2.53
CA HIS A 283 -6.30 0.29 -2.24
C HIS A 283 -6.40 1.52 -3.13
N THR A 284 -5.58 2.52 -2.81
CA THR A 284 -5.34 3.72 -3.58
C THR A 284 -4.68 3.40 -4.93
N LYS A 285 -4.90 4.28 -5.90
CA LYS A 285 -4.23 4.23 -7.20
C LYS A 285 -2.71 4.28 -7.03
N GLU A 286 -2.25 5.15 -6.15
CA GLU A 286 -0.84 5.40 -5.87
C GLU A 286 -0.14 4.11 -5.44
N LEU A 287 -0.68 3.41 -4.45
CA LEU A 287 -0.11 2.16 -3.96
C LEU A 287 -0.11 1.07 -5.03
N VAL A 288 -1.25 0.82 -5.67
CA VAL A 288 -1.37 -0.30 -6.61
C VAL A 288 -0.56 -0.04 -7.88
N MET A 289 -0.50 1.20 -8.38
CA MET A 289 0.36 1.52 -9.51
C MET A 289 1.84 1.48 -9.14
N TYR A 290 2.21 1.81 -7.90
CA TYR A 290 3.57 1.61 -7.40
C TYR A 290 3.96 0.13 -7.41
N GLU A 291 3.09 -0.74 -6.88
CA GLU A 291 3.25 -2.20 -6.93
C GLU A 291 3.30 -2.74 -8.36
N LEU A 292 2.41 -2.25 -9.23
CA LEU A 292 2.33 -2.63 -10.64
C LEU A 292 3.66 -2.36 -11.35
N ASN A 293 4.27 -1.18 -11.13
CA ASN A 293 5.53 -0.81 -11.76
C ASN A 293 6.66 -1.81 -11.49
N GLY A 294 6.66 -2.43 -10.31
CA GLY A 294 7.62 -3.48 -9.96
C GLY A 294 7.15 -4.91 -10.19
N ALA A 295 5.97 -5.10 -10.77
CA ALA A 295 5.43 -6.40 -11.12
C ALA A 295 5.60 -6.71 -12.62
N HIS A 296 5.45 -7.98 -12.99
CA HIS A 296 5.42 -8.43 -14.37
C HIS A 296 3.99 -8.59 -14.87
N TYR A 297 3.75 -8.36 -16.16
CA TYR A 297 2.43 -8.57 -16.72
C TYR A 297 2.11 -10.07 -16.78
N ALA A 298 0.93 -10.46 -16.32
CA ALA A 298 0.42 -11.81 -16.45
C ALA A 298 -0.36 -11.93 -17.77
N ASP A 299 0.30 -12.46 -18.80
CA ASP A 299 -0.35 -12.81 -20.06
C ASP A 299 -1.08 -14.16 -19.88
N TRP A 300 -2.38 -14.09 -19.65
CA TRP A 300 -3.21 -15.25 -19.32
C TRP A 300 -4.33 -15.46 -20.34
N LYS A 301 -4.75 -16.72 -20.47
CA LYS A 301 -5.91 -17.11 -21.27
C LYS A 301 -6.62 -18.32 -20.69
N ARG A 302 -7.93 -18.42 -20.92
CA ARG A 302 -8.72 -19.61 -20.59
C ARG A 302 -8.35 -20.76 -21.54
N LYS A 303 -8.31 -21.98 -21.00
CA LYS A 303 -8.17 -23.23 -21.78
C LYS A 303 -9.52 -23.73 -22.27
#